data_AF-A0AAV3RBP2-F1
#
_entry.id   AF-A0AAV3RBP2-F1
#
_cell.length_a   1.000
_cell.length_b   1.000
_cell.length_c   1.000
_cell.angle_alpha   90.00
_cell.angle_beta   90.00
_cell.angle_gamma   90.00
#
_symmetry.space_group_name_H-M   'P 1'
#
loop_
_entity.id
_entity.type
_entity.pdbx_description
1 polymer ?
#
loop_
_entity_poly.entity_id
_entity_poly.type
_entity_poly.pdbx_seq_one_letter_code
_entity_poly.pdbx_strand_id
1 'polypeptide(L)'
;MLTVGSRREYTYQQTTDAFIAKFGSAIQAHQDERTLMDIEQGPNYLRSYQKRYNDILLTIPEVNKKIACMAFYRRLRYGKLKKALVLERPLSKD
;
A
#
# COMPACT_ATOMS: atom_id res chain seq x y z
N MET A 1 21.97 -48.82 -0.16
CA MET A 1 20.77 -48.54 -0.95
C MET A 1 20.31 -47.14 -0.56
N LEU A 2 20.62 -46.11 -1.36
CA LEU A 2 20.27 -44.72 -1.04
C LEU A 2 18.90 -44.41 -1.67
N THR A 3 17.87 -44.29 -0.84
CA THR A 3 16.54 -43.83 -1.24
C THR A 3 16.64 -42.35 -1.60
N VAL A 4 16.79 -42.08 -2.90
CA VAL A 4 16.68 -40.72 -3.46
C VAL A 4 15.26 -40.25 -3.18
N GLY A 5 15.14 -39.26 -2.29
CA GLY A 5 13.85 -38.65 -1.93
C GLY A 5 13.10 -38.20 -3.19
N SER A 6 11.84 -38.61 -3.30
CA SER A 6 10.96 -38.27 -4.41
C SER A 6 10.94 -36.76 -4.63
N ARG A 7 11.41 -36.32 -5.81
CA ARG A 7 11.27 -34.94 -6.26
C ARG A 7 9.77 -34.68 -6.44
N ARG A 8 9.15 -33.88 -5.57
CA ARG A 8 7.76 -33.46 -5.76
C ARG A 8 7.71 -32.56 -7.00
N GLU A 9 7.18 -33.07 -8.11
CA GLU A 9 6.84 -32.27 -9.27
C GLU A 9 5.64 -31.40 -8.90
N TYR A 10 5.89 -30.13 -8.62
CA TYR A 10 4.82 -29.17 -8.40
C TYR A 10 4.17 -28.86 -9.74
N THR A 11 2.85 -28.99 -9.81
CA THR A 11 2.10 -28.48 -10.95
C THR A 11 2.22 -26.96 -11.00
N TYR A 12 2.07 -26.39 -12.19
CA TYR A 12 2.03 -24.94 -12.37
C TYR A 12 1.01 -24.28 -11.42
N GLN A 13 -0.17 -24.89 -11.28
CA GLN A 13 -1.23 -24.41 -10.39
C GLN A 13 -0.77 -24.35 -8.93
N GLN A 14 -0.17 -25.43 -8.41
CA GLN A 14 0.33 -25.48 -7.03
C GLN A 14 1.43 -24.45 -6.76
N THR A 15 2.26 -24.16 -7.77
CA THR A 15 3.31 -23.14 -7.66
C THR A 15 2.70 -21.74 -7.61
N THR A 16 1.71 -21.47 -8.46
CA THR A 16 0.96 -20.21 -8.48
C THR A 16 0.20 -19.97 -7.17
N ASP A 17 -0.48 -20.99 -6.65
CA ASP A 17 -1.21 -20.90 -5.39
C ASP A 17 -0.27 -20.63 -4.21
N ALA A 18 0.90 -21.29 -4.18
CA ALA A 18 1.93 -21.03 -3.17
C ALA A 18 2.52 -19.61 -3.28
N PHE A 19 2.67 -19.09 -4.50
CA PHE A 19 3.12 -17.72 -4.74
C PHE A 19 2.09 -16.70 -4.25
N ILE A 20 0.81 -16.88 -4.60
CA ILE A 20 -0.28 -16.01 -4.14
C ILE A 20 -0.42 -16.08 -2.62
N ALA A 21 -0.34 -17.27 -2.02
CA ALA A 21 -0.39 -17.42 -0.57
C ALA A 21 0.78 -16.70 0.13
N LYS A 22 1.97 -16.70 -0.48
CA LYS A 22 3.16 -16.08 0.11
C LYS A 22 3.26 -14.57 -0.12
N PHE A 23 2.79 -14.07 -1.27
CA PHE A 23 3.02 -12.69 -1.71
C PHE A 23 1.75 -11.90 -2.00
N GLY A 24 0.58 -12.53 -2.06
CA GLY A 24 -0.68 -11.89 -2.45
C GLY A 24 -1.03 -10.68 -1.60
N SER A 25 -0.82 -10.76 -0.29
CA SER A 25 -1.04 -9.63 0.62
C SER A 25 -0.08 -8.45 0.37
N ALA A 26 1.19 -8.74 0.05
CA ALA A 26 2.18 -7.71 -0.28
C ALA A 26 1.87 -7.04 -1.64
N ILE A 27 1.43 -7.83 -2.63
CA ILE A 27 1.00 -7.33 -3.94
C ILE A 27 -0.22 -6.43 -3.78
N GLN A 28 -1.23 -6.87 -3.02
CA GLN A 28 -2.44 -6.08 -2.77
C GLN A 28 -2.10 -4.76 -2.05
N ALA A 29 -1.26 -4.81 -1.00
CA ALA A 29 -0.83 -3.60 -0.30
C ALA A 29 -0.11 -2.59 -1.22
N HIS A 30 0.69 -3.08 -2.16
CA HIS A 30 1.34 -2.21 -3.16
C HIS A 30 0.33 -1.63 -4.16
N GLN A 31 -0.67 -2.40 -4.58
CA GLN A 31 -1.74 -1.91 -5.47
C GLN A 31 -2.60 -0.84 -4.78
N ASP A 32 -2.92 -1.05 -3.50
CA ASP A 32 -3.66 -0.10 -2.67
C ASP A 32 -2.86 1.19 -2.47
N GLU A 33 -1.56 1.10 -2.15
CA GLU A 33 -0.67 2.26 -2.05
C GLU A 33 -0.67 3.06 -3.35
N ARG A 34 -0.53 2.38 -4.50
CA ARG A 34 -0.52 3.02 -5.81
C ARG A 34 -1.83 3.77 -6.07
N THR A 35 -2.97 3.12 -5.83
CA THR A 35 -4.30 3.70 -6.01
C THR A 35 -4.48 4.97 -5.17
N LEU A 36 -4.06 4.94 -3.90
CA LEU A 36 -4.12 6.09 -3.01
C LEU A 36 -3.14 7.19 -3.40
N MET A 37 -1.98 6.82 -3.95
CA MET A 37 -0.97 7.74 -4.45
C MET A 37 -1.38 8.43 -5.75
N ASP A 38 -2.39 7.98 -6.48
CA ASP A 38 -2.88 8.68 -7.68
C ASP A 38 -3.80 9.86 -7.34
N ILE A 39 -4.22 9.98 -6.07
CA ILE A 39 -5.09 11.06 -5.60
C ILE A 39 -4.22 12.24 -5.18
N GLU A 40 -4.12 13.27 -6.01
CA GLU A 40 -3.37 14.49 -5.69
C GLU A 40 -4.26 15.64 -5.20
N GLN A 41 -3.74 16.44 -4.26
CA GLN A 41 -4.37 17.71 -3.89
C GLN A 41 -4.19 18.73 -5.02
N GLY A 42 -5.26 18.98 -5.76
CA GLY A 42 -5.32 20.07 -6.74
C GLY A 42 -5.19 21.47 -6.10
N PRO A 43 -5.06 22.53 -6.92
CA PRO A 43 -4.60 23.84 -6.47
C PRO A 43 -5.43 24.50 -5.36
N ASN A 44 -6.75 24.28 -5.30
CA ASN A 44 -7.63 25.21 -4.58
C ASN A 44 -8.44 24.65 -3.40
N TYR A 45 -8.56 23.34 -3.15
CA TYR A 45 -9.45 22.87 -2.08
C TYR A 45 -8.97 21.61 -1.35
N LEU A 46 -8.56 21.78 -0.10
CA LEU A 46 -8.25 20.68 0.83
C LEU A 46 -9.47 19.77 1.06
N ARG A 47 -10.66 20.36 1.18
CA ARG A 47 -11.89 19.62 1.48
C ARG A 47 -12.30 18.67 0.35
N SER A 48 -12.14 19.09 -0.91
CA SER A 48 -12.43 18.21 -2.05
C SER A 48 -11.38 17.10 -2.18
N TYR A 49 -10.12 17.40 -1.88
CA TYR A 49 -9.07 16.39 -1.79
C TYR A 49 -9.38 15.33 -0.73
N GLN A 50 -9.69 15.75 0.51
CA GLN A 50 -10.10 14.85 1.59
C GLN A 50 -11.30 13.98 1.23
N LYS A 51 -12.33 14.58 0.59
CA LYS A 51 -13.51 13.84 0.15
C LYS A 51 -13.13 12.74 -0.84
N ARG A 52 -12.43 13.06 -1.94
CA ARG A 52 -12.00 12.07 -2.93
C ARG A 52 -11.13 10.98 -2.32
N TYR A 53 -10.24 11.37 -1.42
CA TYR A 53 -9.36 10.42 -0.73
C TYR A 53 -10.16 9.44 0.14
N ASN A 54 -11.12 9.93 0.91
CA ASN A 54 -11.99 9.09 1.73
C ASN A 54 -12.92 8.21 0.89
N ASP A 55 -13.45 8.72 -0.22
CA ASP A 55 -14.31 7.95 -1.12
C ASP A 55 -13.56 6.71 -1.66
N ILE A 56 -12.27 6.85 -2.04
CA ILE A 56 -11.43 5.73 -2.46
C ILE A 56 -10.99 4.85 -1.28
N LEU A 57 -10.75 5.43 -0.11
CA LEU A 57 -10.39 4.66 1.08
C LEU A 57 -11.48 3.64 1.45
N LEU A 58 -12.75 4.01 1.27
CA LEU A 58 -13.91 3.14 1.51
C LEU A 58 -14.03 2.00 0.50
N THR A 59 -13.40 2.08 -0.67
CA THR A 59 -13.40 1.00 -1.66
C THR A 59 -12.34 -0.07 -1.36
N ILE A 60 -11.44 0.17 -0.40
CA ILE A 60 -10.34 -0.75 -0.06
C ILE A 60 -10.71 -1.48 1.26
N PRO A 61 -11.06 -2.79 1.20
CA PRO A 61 -11.63 -3.52 2.33
C PRO A 61 -10.67 -3.68 3.52
N GLU A 62 -9.35 -3.70 3.31
CA GLU A 62 -8.34 -3.89 4.36
C GLU A 62 -7.16 -2.90 4.22
N VAL A 63 -7.46 -1.61 4.09
CA VAL A 63 -6.39 -0.63 3.88
C VAL A 63 -5.45 -0.55 5.09
N ASN A 64 -4.15 -0.66 4.84
CA ASN A 64 -3.16 -0.40 5.86
C ASN A 64 -3.17 1.09 6.22
N LYS A 65 -3.61 1.42 7.44
CA LYS A 65 -3.75 2.81 7.93
C LYS A 65 -2.47 3.64 7.81
N LYS A 66 -1.29 3.00 7.97
CA LYS A 66 0.00 3.67 7.83
C LYS A 66 0.25 4.06 6.38
N ILE A 67 -0.02 3.15 5.44
CA ILE A 67 0.11 3.41 4.00
C ILE A 67 -0.85 4.52 3.57
N ALA A 68 -2.11 4.45 4.01
CA ALA A 68 -3.10 5.50 3.71
C ALA A 68 -2.66 6.87 4.26
N CYS A 69 -2.25 6.95 5.52
CA CYS A 69 -1.78 8.22 6.09
C CYS A 69 -0.56 8.79 5.34
N MET A 70 0.41 7.92 5.01
CA MET A 70 1.59 8.32 4.23
C MET A 70 1.24 8.80 2.82
N ALA A 71 0.34 8.10 2.13
CA ALA A 71 -0.11 8.49 0.79
C ALA A 71 -0.86 9.83 0.83
N PHE A 72 -1.79 10.01 1.79
CA PHE A 72 -2.51 11.26 1.99
C PHE A 72 -1.55 12.44 2.21
N TYR A 73 -0.55 12.27 3.08
CA TYR A 73 0.44 13.31 3.36
C TYR A 73 1.34 13.60 2.15
N ARG A 74 1.84 12.57 1.47
CA ARG A 74 2.73 12.72 0.31
C ARG A 74 2.06 13.53 -0.79
N ARG A 75 0.77 13.26 -1.05
CA ARG A 75 -0.04 13.91 -2.09
C ARG A 75 -0.75 15.18 -1.66
N LEU A 76 -0.62 15.56 -0.40
CA LEU A 76 -0.99 16.89 0.06
C LEU A 76 -0.07 17.94 -0.58
N ARG A 77 -0.63 19.06 -1.03
CA ARG A 77 0.13 20.19 -1.56
C ARG A 77 0.94 20.83 -0.45
N TYR A 78 2.14 21.30 -0.77
CA TYR A 78 2.96 22.02 0.20
C TYR A 78 2.26 23.32 0.60
N GLY A 79 1.94 23.46 1.88
CA GLY A 79 1.13 24.55 2.41
C GLY A 79 1.04 24.49 3.93
N LYS A 80 0.19 25.34 4.54
CA LYS A 80 0.06 25.44 6.01
C LYS A 80 -0.19 24.08 6.67
N LEU A 81 -1.08 23.27 6.10
CA LEU A 81 -1.41 21.95 6.63
C LEU A 81 -0.24 20.97 6.54
N LYS A 82 0.43 20.87 5.38
CA LYS A 82 1.59 19.96 5.21
C LYS A 82 2.75 20.33 6.12
N LYS A 83 2.95 21.63 6.35
CA LYS A 83 3.96 22.15 7.29
C LYS A 83 3.60 21.87 8.75
N ALA A 84 2.33 21.88 9.11
CA ALA A 84 1.87 21.57 10.47
C ALA A 84 1.90 20.06 10.75
N LEU A 85 1.58 19.25 9.74
CA LEU A 85 1.65 17.79 9.79
C LEU A 85 3.08 17.29 9.64
N VAL A 86 4.07 17.87 10.35
CA VAL A 86 5.43 17.31 10.37
C VAL A 86 5.30 15.86 10.81
N LEU A 87 5.23 14.95 9.85
CA LEU A 87 5.36 13.54 10.10
C LEU A 87 6.79 13.43 10.57
N GLU A 88 6.96 13.24 11.87
CA GLU A 88 8.22 12.77 12.40
C GLU A 88 8.59 11.59 11.51
N ARG A 89 9.62 11.77 10.66
CA ARG A 89 10.25 10.64 10.01
C ARG A 89 10.47 9.65 11.14
N PRO A 90 10.12 8.36 11.01
CA PRO A 90 10.65 7.39 11.94
C PRO A 90 12.16 7.63 11.91
N LEU A 91 12.71 8.10 13.03
CA LEU A 91 14.13 8.23 13.22
C LEU A 91 14.66 6.82 12.98
N SER A 92 15.20 6.59 11.79
CA SER A 92 16.12 5.47 11.56
C SER A 92 17.29 5.79 12.47
N LYS A 93 17.25 5.24 13.68
CA LYS A 93 18.42 5.14 14.54
C LYS A 93 19.23 3.99 13.95
N ASP A 94 20.07 4.35 12.98
CA ASP A 94 21.38 3.71 12.90
C ASP A 94 22.23 4.23 14.08
#